data_AF-A0A1F4DR63-F1
#
_entry.id   AF-A0A1F4DR63-F1
#
_cell.length_a   1.000
_cell.length_b   1.000
_cell.length_c   1.000
_cell.angle_alpha   90.00
_cell.angle_beta   90.00
_cell.angle_gamma   90.00
#
_symmetry.space_group_name_H-M   'P 1'
#
loop_
_entity.id
_entity.type
_entity.pdbx_description
1 polymer ?
#
loop_
_entity_poly.entity_id
_entity_poly.type
_entity_poly.pdbx_seq_one_letter_code
_entity_poly.pdbx_strand_id
1 'polypeptide(L)' 'MAVPGREEFRRAAELASDGTLKLRAGDAVHLAIAESLSAQGILCLDDAMTESAMWLGMNVVTV' A
#
# COMPACT_ATOMS: atom_id res chain seq x y z
N MET A 1 17.75 -16.79 10.86
CA MET A 1 16.64 -15.99 11.41
C MET A 1 15.91 -15.32 10.26
N ALA A 2 14.57 -15.35 10.24
CA ALA A 2 13.79 -14.60 9.26
C ALA A 2 13.89 -13.10 9.57
N VAL A 3 14.02 -12.25 8.56
CA VAL A 3 14.02 -10.78 8.73
C VAL A 3 12.57 -10.35 8.98
N PRO A 4 12.25 -9.72 10.12
CA PRO A 4 10.92 -9.17 10.37
C PRO A 4 10.53 -8.17 9.28
N GLY A 5 9.25 -8.15 8.86
CA GLY A 5 8.77 -7.22 7.84
C GLY A 5 9.09 -7.60 6.38
N ARG A 6 9.72 -8.76 6.14
CA ARG A 6 10.17 -9.16 4.80
C ARG A 6 9.02 -9.30 3.80
N GLU A 7 7.87 -9.81 4.23
CA GLU A 7 6.74 -10.05 3.32
C GLU A 7 6.10 -8.73 2.87
N GLU A 8 6.05 -7.75 3.75
CA GLU A 8 5.57 -6.40 3.50
C GLU A 8 6.50 -5.68 2.51
N PHE A 9 7.82 -5.82 2.66
CA PHE A 9 8.77 -5.29 1.68
C PHE A 9 8.67 -5.98 0.31
N ARG A 10 8.45 -7.31 0.28
CA ARG A 10 8.21 -8.03 -0.98
C ARG A 10 6.94 -7.52 -1.64
N ARG A 11 5.85 -7.43 -0.89
CA ARG A 11 4.55 -6.94 -1.38
C ARG A 11 4.64 -5.49 -1.87
N ALA A 12 5.37 -4.64 -1.16
CA ALA A 12 5.63 -3.27 -1.60
C ALA A 12 6.43 -3.22 -2.91
N ALA A 13 7.42 -4.11 -3.09
CA ALA A 13 8.16 -4.20 -4.34
C ALA A 13 7.26 -4.64 -5.51
N GLU A 14 6.33 -5.58 -5.29
CA GLU A 14 5.34 -5.99 -6.28
C GLU A 14 4.44 -4.81 -6.69
N LEU A 15 3.86 -4.11 -5.71
CA LEU A 15 3.02 -2.93 -5.95
C LEU A 15 3.78 -1.81 -6.68
N ALA A 16 5.00 -1.49 -6.27
CA ALA A 16 5.81 -0.44 -6.90
C ALA A 16 6.33 -0.84 -8.30
N SER A 17 6.42 -2.15 -8.59
CA SER A 17 6.83 -2.64 -9.92
C SER A 17 5.73 -2.54 -10.96
N ASP A 18 4.46 -2.45 -10.53
CA ASP A 18 3.33 -2.24 -11.43
C ASP A 18 3.23 -0.76 -11.82
N GLY A 19 3.78 -0.44 -13.00
CA GLY A 19 3.75 0.91 -13.55
C GLY A 19 2.34 1.47 -13.81
N THR A 20 1.30 0.64 -13.80
CA THR A 20 -0.08 1.11 -13.96
C THR A 20 -0.62 1.75 -12.68
N LEU A 21 -0.11 1.33 -11.50
CA LEU A 21 -0.52 1.87 -10.21
C LEU A 21 0.13 3.23 -9.90
N LYS A 22 1.22 3.58 -10.59
CA LYS A 22 1.99 4.84 -10.41
C LYS A 22 2.42 5.10 -8.95
N LEU A 23 2.53 4.05 -8.14
CA LEU A 23 2.92 4.14 -6.74
C LEU A 23 4.42 4.42 -6.61
N ARG A 24 4.80 5.34 -5.74
CA ARG A 24 6.20 5.45 -5.31
C ARG A 24 6.47 4.37 -4.27
N ALA A 25 7.75 4.06 -4.06
CA ALA A 25 8.17 3.03 -3.09
C ALA A 25 7.59 3.26 -1.68
N GLY A 26 7.50 4.52 -1.23
CA GLY A 26 6.92 4.85 0.07
C GLY A 26 5.41 4.56 0.16
N ASP A 27 4.66 4.85 -0.91
CA ASP A 27 3.22 4.61 -0.98
C ASP A 27 2.95 3.09 -0.98
N ALA A 28 3.74 2.34 -1.75
CA ALA A 28 3.65 0.89 -1.82
C ALA A 28 3.96 0.20 -0.49
N VAL A 29 4.97 0.68 0.27
CA VAL A 29 5.26 0.17 1.62
C VAL A 29 4.11 0.47 2.58
N HIS A 30 3.53 1.67 2.53
CA HIS A 30 2.37 2.01 3.34
C HIS A 30 1.19 1.07 3.08
N LEU A 31 0.86 0.84 1.81
CA LEU A 31 -0.24 -0.03 1.39
C LEU A 31 0.02 -1.48 1.79
N ALA A 32 1.23 -2.00 1.59
CA ALA A 32 1.60 -3.36 1.98
C ALA A 32 1.48 -3.58 3.49
N ILE A 33 1.88 -2.60 4.30
CA ILE A 33 1.71 -2.67 5.76
C ILE A 33 0.23 -2.61 6.12
N ALA A 34 -0.54 -1.68 5.56
CA ALA A 34 -1.97 -1.56 5.82
C ALA A 34 -2.74 -2.84 5.46
N GLU A 35 -2.42 -3.45 4.31
CA GLU A 35 -2.95 -4.74 3.86
C GLU A 35 -2.59 -5.86 4.85
N SER A 36 -1.31 -5.96 5.27
CA SER A 36 -0.85 -6.99 6.22
C SER A 36 -1.55 -6.92 7.58
N LEU A 37 -1.92 -5.71 8.00
CA LEU A 37 -2.62 -5.45 9.26
C LEU A 37 -4.14 -5.53 9.12
N SER A 38 -4.66 -5.83 7.92
CA SER A 38 -6.10 -5.80 7.63
C SER A 38 -6.74 -4.46 8.04
N ALA A 39 -6.04 -3.36 7.78
CA ALA A 39 -6.52 -2.03 8.07
C ALA A 39 -7.84 -1.77 7.32
N GLN A 40 -8.81 -1.17 8.01
CA GLN A 40 -10.13 -0.88 7.44
C GLN A 40 -10.13 0.38 6.55
N GLY A 41 -9.11 1.21 6.70
CA GLY A 41 -8.94 2.38 5.84
C GLY A 41 -7.61 3.09 6.05
N ILE A 42 -7.29 3.96 5.12
CA ILE A 42 -6.10 4.80 5.13
C ILE A 42 -6.49 6.28 5.02
N LEU A 43 -5.67 7.14 5.59
CA LEU A 43 -5.77 8.59 5.40
C LEU A 43 -4.65 9.02 4.46
N CYS A 44 -5.01 9.49 3.26
CA CYS A 44 -4.05 9.99 2.28
C CYS A 44 -4.67 11.06 1.39
N LEU A 45 -3.82 11.92 0.83
CA LEU A 45 -4.19 12.99 -0.10
C LEU A 45 -3.70 12.72 -1.54
N ASP A 46 -3.09 11.56 -1.76
CA ASP A 46 -2.51 11.17 -3.04
C ASP A 46 -3.52 10.31 -3.83
N ASP A 47 -3.79 10.70 -5.07
CA ASP A 47 -4.81 10.05 -5.90
C ASP A 47 -4.41 8.61 -6.27
N ALA A 48 -3.14 8.38 -6.62
CA ALA A 48 -2.67 7.04 -6.99
C ALA A 48 -2.72 6.08 -5.80
N MET A 49 -2.35 6.57 -4.61
CA MET A 49 -2.48 5.82 -3.36
C MET A 49 -3.95 5.55 -3.00
N THR A 50 -4.82 6.54 -3.22
CA THR A 50 -6.28 6.42 -2.98
C THR A 50 -6.89 5.32 -3.83
N GLU A 51 -6.66 5.35 -5.15
CA GLU A 51 -7.18 4.34 -6.08
C GLU A 51 -6.65 2.94 -5.73
N SER A 52 -5.35 2.84 -5.44
CA SER A 52 -4.73 1.57 -5.08
C SER A 52 -5.27 1.02 -3.76
N ALA A 53 -5.50 1.85 -2.75
CA ALA A 53 -6.08 1.42 -1.48
C ALA A 53 -7.52 0.91 -1.63
N MET A 54 -8.33 1.58 -2.45
CA MET A 54 -9.69 1.13 -2.77
C MET A 54 -9.68 -0.22 -3.48
N TRP A 55 -8.74 -0.42 -4.42
CA TRP A 55 -8.60 -1.71 -5.12
C TRP A 55 -8.19 -2.85 -4.18
N LEU A 56 -7.43 -2.54 -3.13
CA LEU A 56 -7.09 -3.46 -2.03
C LEU A 56 -8.22 -3.63 -1.01
N GLY A 57 -9.40 -3.03 -1.23
CA GLY A 57 -10.58 -3.20 -0.38
C GLY A 57 -10.59 -2.33 0.87
N MET A 58 -9.73 -1.31 0.96
CA MET A 58 -9.68 -0.38 2.09
C MET A 58 -10.54 0.86 1.81
N ASN A 59 -11.13 1.42 2.87
CA ASN A 59 -11.73 2.75 2.79
C ASN A 59 -10.64 3.82 2.72
N VAL A 60 -10.89 4.93 2.01
CA VAL A 60 -9.98 6.07 2.00
C VAL A 60 -10.67 7.27 2.64
N VAL A 61 -9.98 7.87 3.60
CA VAL A 61 -10.39 9.13 4.23
C VAL A 61 -9.50 10.23 3.67
N THR A 62 -10.08 11.13 2.89
CA THR A 62 -9.43 12.38 2.47
C THR A 62 -9.81 13.49 3.45
N VAL A 63 -8.90 14.45 3.68
CA VAL A 63 -9.12 15.62 4.55
C VAL A 63 -9.17 16.88 3.71
#